data_AF-A0A453CFJ0-F1
#
_entry.id   AF-A0A453CFJ0-F1
#
_cell.length_a   1.000
_cell.length_b   1.000
_cell.length_c   1.000
_cell.angle_alpha   90.00
_cell.angle_beta   90.00
_cell.angle_gamma   90.00
#
_symmetry.space_group_name_H-M   'P 1'
#
loop_
_entity.id
_entity.type
_entity.pdbx_description
1 polymer ?
#
loop_
_entity_poly.entity_id
_entity_poly.type
_entity_poly.pdbx_seq_one_letter_code
_entity_poly.pdbx_strand_id
1 'polypeptide(L)'
;AFVQRFRPAFQTRDLFTIWGILQLLRRYPGRVPDLDLMFDCVDWPVVRAHLYRGEHAPFIPPLFRYCGDDRTLDIVFPDWSFWGWPEINIKPWDALYKDLKDGNSKGKWFSREPYAYWKGNAAVATSRQELVKCNVSSTQDWNARIYTQDWFKESKEGYKTSNLGSQCTHRYKIYIEGSAWSISQKYILACDSMTLLVTPKYYDFFSRSLMPLQHYWPVRDDNKCASIQYAVDWGNSHKQLAQRI
;
A
#
# COMPACT_ATOMS: atom_id res chain seq x y z
N ALA A 1 -11.12 -29.26 4.47
CA ALA A 1 -10.48 -28.21 5.28
C ALA A 1 -11.51 -27.66 6.27
N PHE A 2 -11.13 -27.48 7.52
CA PHE A 2 -11.95 -26.89 8.58
C PHE A 2 -11.59 -25.41 8.74
N VAL A 3 -12.59 -24.55 8.95
CA VAL A 3 -12.39 -23.12 9.23
C VAL A 3 -13.30 -22.72 10.38
N GLN A 4 -12.71 -22.23 11.47
CA GLN A 4 -13.44 -21.67 12.61
C GLN A 4 -13.25 -20.15 12.63
N ARG A 5 -14.37 -19.41 12.64
CA ARG A 5 -14.36 -17.95 12.73
C ARG A 5 -14.62 -17.52 14.17
N PHE A 6 -13.63 -16.90 14.81
CA PHE A 6 -13.76 -16.35 16.17
C PHE A 6 -14.44 -14.98 16.20
N ARG A 7 -14.21 -14.15 15.18
CA ARG A 7 -14.80 -12.81 15.02
C ARG A 7 -15.07 -12.52 13.54
N PRO A 8 -16.08 -11.70 13.21
CA PRO A 8 -16.27 -11.25 11.83
C PRO A 8 -15.09 -10.41 11.37
N ALA A 9 -14.60 -10.66 10.15
CA ALA A 9 -13.64 -9.78 9.51
C ALA A 9 -14.34 -8.50 9.02
N PHE A 10 -13.55 -7.44 8.85
CA PHE A 10 -14.04 -6.25 8.15
C PHE A 10 -14.31 -6.62 6.69
N GLN A 11 -15.56 -6.50 6.23
CA GLN A 11 -15.93 -6.81 4.84
C GLN A 11 -15.50 -8.24 4.44
N THR A 12 -15.25 -8.51 3.16
CA THR A 12 -14.87 -9.84 2.63
C THR A 12 -13.38 -10.19 2.72
N ARG A 13 -12.62 -9.52 3.60
CA ARG A 13 -11.17 -9.73 3.72
C ARG A 13 -10.78 -11.18 4.04
N ASP A 14 -11.53 -11.83 4.92
CA ASP A 14 -11.29 -13.22 5.28
C ASP A 14 -11.56 -14.17 4.11
N LEU A 15 -12.66 -13.95 3.37
CA LEU A 15 -13.01 -14.73 2.18
C LEU A 15 -11.88 -14.70 1.14
N PHE A 16 -11.36 -13.51 0.82
CA PHE A 16 -10.28 -13.36 -0.15
C PHE A 16 -8.91 -13.85 0.36
N THR A 17 -8.69 -13.82 1.68
CA THR A 17 -7.51 -14.45 2.29
C THR A 17 -7.57 -15.97 2.19
N ILE A 18 -8.72 -16.57 2.50
CA ILE A 18 -8.97 -18.00 2.29
C ILE A 18 -8.78 -18.35 0.81
N TRP A 19 -9.29 -17.53 -0.10
CA TRP A 19 -9.10 -17.73 -1.54
C TRP A 19 -7.61 -17.75 -1.93
N GLY A 20 -6.79 -16.89 -1.34
CA GLY A 20 -5.35 -16.88 -1.56
C GLY A 20 -4.64 -18.14 -1.06
N ILE A 21 -5.02 -18.62 0.12
CA ILE A 21 -4.53 -19.90 0.65
C ILE A 21 -4.92 -21.05 -0.28
N LEU A 22 -6.16 -21.06 -0.79
CA LEU A 22 -6.59 -22.06 -1.77
C LEU A 22 -5.75 -22.01 -3.05
N GLN A 23 -5.36 -20.83 -3.53
CA GLN A 23 -4.48 -20.74 -4.71
C GLN A 23 -3.07 -21.28 -4.42
N LEU A 24 -2.53 -21.08 -3.20
CA LEU A 24 -1.27 -21.69 -2.78
C LEU A 24 -1.34 -23.22 -2.83
N LEU A 25 -2.41 -23.81 -2.26
CA LEU A 25 -2.63 -25.25 -2.28
C LEU A 25 -2.76 -25.81 -3.70
N ARG A 26 -3.48 -25.09 -4.58
CA ARG A 26 -3.61 -25.45 -6.00
C ARG A 26 -2.28 -25.37 -6.76
N ARG A 27 -1.44 -24.39 -6.43
CA ARG A 27 -0.14 -24.19 -7.07
C ARG A 27 0.89 -25.25 -6.67
N TYR A 28 0.76 -25.78 -5.45
CA TYR A 28 1.67 -26.77 -4.87
C TYR A 28 0.95 -28.01 -4.32
N PRO A 29 0.27 -28.81 -5.16
CA PRO A 29 -0.47 -29.98 -4.70
C PRO A 29 0.43 -30.98 -3.97
N GLY A 30 0.00 -31.44 -2.79
CA GLY A 30 0.73 -32.44 -1.98
C GLY A 30 2.04 -31.96 -1.36
N ARG A 31 2.43 -30.68 -1.53
CA ARG A 31 3.67 -30.11 -0.98
C ARG A 31 3.46 -29.22 0.24
N VAL A 32 2.21 -28.87 0.54
CA VAL A 32 1.84 -28.14 1.75
C VAL A 32 1.42 -29.18 2.80
N PRO A 33 2.10 -29.27 3.95
CA PRO A 33 1.75 -30.23 4.99
C PRO A 33 0.43 -29.84 5.67
N ASP A 34 -0.16 -30.79 6.37
CA ASP A 34 -1.28 -30.51 7.27
C ASP A 34 -0.81 -29.57 8.40
N LEU A 35 -1.55 -28.48 8.60
CA LEU A 35 -1.20 -27.44 9.57
C LEU A 35 -2.45 -26.67 10.01
N ASP A 36 -2.36 -26.07 11.19
CA ASP A 36 -3.34 -25.12 11.70
C ASP A 36 -2.79 -23.68 11.55
N LEU A 37 -3.64 -22.77 11.08
CA LEU A 37 -3.30 -21.34 10.94
C LEU A 37 -4.24 -20.48 11.77
N MET A 38 -3.67 -19.60 12.59
CA MET A 38 -4.40 -18.48 13.17
C MET A 38 -4.15 -17.23 12.34
N PHE A 39 -5.22 -16.59 11.85
CA PHE A 39 -5.11 -15.42 10.99
C PHE A 39 -6.02 -14.30 11.52
N ASP A 40 -5.46 -13.10 11.71
CA ASP A 40 -6.23 -11.91 12.06
C ASP A 40 -6.29 -10.92 10.89
N CYS A 41 -7.51 -10.65 10.43
CA CYS A 41 -7.81 -9.84 9.25
C CYS A 41 -7.92 -8.32 9.52
N VAL A 42 -7.58 -7.86 10.73
CA VAL A 42 -7.59 -6.43 11.10
C VAL A 42 -6.29 -5.73 10.69
N ASP A 43 -6.31 -4.39 10.63
CA ASP A 43 -5.23 -3.54 10.09
C ASP A 43 -3.93 -3.53 10.92
N TRP A 44 -3.97 -3.64 12.25
CA TRP A 44 -2.77 -3.44 13.07
C TRP A 44 -2.12 -4.76 13.48
N PRO A 45 -0.79 -4.87 13.49
CA PRO A 45 -0.11 -6.00 14.11
C PRO A 45 -0.28 -5.96 15.64
N VAL A 46 -0.32 -7.12 16.29
CA VAL A 46 -0.72 -7.23 17.71
C VAL A 46 0.21 -8.07 18.58
N VAL A 47 1.08 -8.90 18.00
CA VAL A 47 2.00 -9.74 18.78
C VAL A 47 3.21 -8.91 19.21
N ARG A 48 3.08 -8.14 20.29
CA ARG A 48 4.11 -7.19 20.74
C ARG A 48 5.36 -7.90 21.26
N ALA A 49 6.50 -7.65 20.63
CA ALA A 49 7.76 -8.34 20.91
C ALA A 49 8.25 -8.18 22.36
N HIS A 50 7.90 -7.09 23.04
CA HIS A 50 8.32 -6.87 24.44
C HIS A 50 7.59 -7.77 25.44
N LEU A 51 6.42 -8.32 25.09
CA LEU A 51 5.65 -9.22 25.97
C LEU A 51 6.16 -10.66 25.93
N TYR A 52 6.96 -11.01 24.91
CA TYR A 52 7.41 -12.39 24.66
C TYR A 52 8.94 -12.48 24.71
N ARG A 53 9.51 -12.09 25.85
CA ARG A 53 10.96 -12.16 26.13
C ARG A 53 11.23 -13.05 27.35
N GLY A 54 12.44 -13.60 27.43
CA GLY A 54 12.85 -14.46 28.53
C GLY A 54 11.94 -15.69 28.64
N GLU A 55 11.41 -15.93 29.83
CA GLU A 55 10.51 -17.07 30.12
C GLU A 55 9.23 -17.08 29.27
N HIS A 56 8.82 -15.93 28.72
CA HIS A 56 7.63 -15.83 27.88
C HIS A 56 7.88 -16.12 26.39
N ALA A 57 9.14 -16.24 25.96
CA ALA A 57 9.49 -16.47 24.55
C ALA A 57 8.92 -17.78 23.96
N PRO A 58 8.85 -18.90 24.69
CA PRO A 58 8.22 -20.12 24.19
C PRO A 58 6.70 -20.00 23.93
N PHE A 59 6.04 -18.94 24.42
CA PHE A 59 4.59 -18.76 24.34
C PHE A 59 4.15 -17.77 23.24
N ILE A 60 5.05 -17.39 22.32
CA ILE A 60 4.71 -16.50 21.20
C ILE A 60 3.60 -17.15 20.36
N PRO A 61 2.45 -16.49 20.17
CA PRO A 61 1.40 -17.02 19.30
C PRO A 61 1.82 -16.88 17.82
N PRO A 62 1.75 -17.96 17.01
CA PRO A 62 2.00 -17.89 15.57
C PRO A 62 0.79 -17.26 14.86
N LEU A 63 0.71 -15.93 14.90
CA LEU A 63 -0.40 -15.16 14.33
C LEU A 63 -0.03 -14.60 12.96
N PHE A 64 -0.79 -15.00 11.93
CA PHE A 64 -0.66 -14.45 10.60
C PHE A 64 -1.45 -13.15 10.46
N ARG A 65 -0.83 -12.16 9.83
CA ARG A 65 -1.42 -10.85 9.52
C ARG A 65 -0.89 -10.31 8.21
N TYR A 66 -1.47 -9.21 7.76
CA TYR A 66 -1.10 -8.59 6.49
C TYR A 66 0.09 -7.63 6.59
N CYS A 67 0.47 -7.20 7.79
CA CYS A 67 1.68 -6.42 8.04
C CYS A 67 2.28 -6.70 9.42
N GLY A 68 3.50 -6.21 9.64
CA GLY A 68 4.17 -6.12 10.94
C GLY A 68 4.92 -4.79 11.06
N ASP A 69 5.52 -4.54 12.22
CA ASP A 69 6.46 -3.43 12.45
C ASP A 69 7.64 -3.90 13.32
N ASP A 70 8.63 -3.03 13.56
CA ASP A 70 9.85 -3.37 14.33
C ASP A 70 9.59 -3.75 15.80
N ARG A 71 8.35 -3.61 16.27
CA ARG A 71 7.93 -3.89 17.64
C ARG A 71 7.00 -5.09 17.73
N THR A 72 6.69 -5.75 16.62
CA THR A 72 5.79 -6.90 16.58
C THR A 72 6.42 -8.15 15.97
N LEU A 73 5.80 -9.30 16.23
CA LEU A 73 6.25 -10.63 15.83
C LEU A 73 5.22 -11.34 14.92
N ASP A 74 4.22 -10.61 14.42
CA ASP A 74 3.20 -11.14 13.53
C ASP A 74 3.83 -11.70 12.24
N ILE A 75 3.35 -12.86 11.79
CA ILE A 75 3.81 -13.51 10.58
C ILE A 75 3.11 -12.87 9.39
N VAL A 76 3.88 -12.17 8.55
CA VAL A 76 3.31 -11.40 7.45
C VAL A 76 2.93 -12.31 6.28
N PHE A 77 1.72 -12.10 5.75
CA PHE A 77 1.13 -12.83 4.64
C PHE A 77 0.58 -11.86 3.57
N PRO A 78 0.57 -12.23 2.27
CA PRO A 78 -0.04 -11.40 1.23
C PRO A 78 -1.48 -11.00 1.54
N ASP A 79 -1.77 -9.71 1.38
CA ASP A 79 -3.08 -9.16 1.73
C ASP A 79 -4.21 -9.61 0.80
N TRP A 80 -5.45 -9.57 1.31
CA TRP A 80 -6.64 -10.03 0.58
C TRP A 80 -6.81 -9.34 -0.78
N SER A 81 -6.37 -8.10 -0.94
CA SER A 81 -6.61 -7.30 -2.13
C SER A 81 -5.81 -7.76 -3.35
N PHE A 82 -4.86 -8.68 -3.20
CA PHE A 82 -4.30 -9.40 -4.36
C PHE A 82 -5.36 -10.21 -5.12
N TRP A 83 -6.39 -10.68 -4.42
CA TRP A 83 -7.50 -11.42 -5.01
C TRP A 83 -8.74 -10.56 -5.26
N GLY A 84 -8.68 -9.28 -4.90
CA GLY A 84 -9.73 -8.30 -5.11
C GLY A 84 -10.28 -7.74 -3.81
N TRP A 85 -11.00 -6.63 -3.94
CA TRP A 85 -11.73 -6.00 -2.85
C TRP A 85 -13.01 -5.37 -3.42
N PRO A 86 -14.09 -6.18 -3.59
CA PRO A 86 -15.27 -5.80 -4.35
C PRO A 86 -16.03 -4.64 -3.74
N GLU A 87 -16.02 -4.51 -2.41
CA GLU A 87 -16.69 -3.43 -1.67
C GLU A 87 -16.17 -2.03 -2.04
N ILE A 88 -14.95 -1.96 -2.59
CA ILE A 88 -14.35 -0.71 -3.07
C ILE A 88 -13.97 -0.75 -4.55
N ASN A 89 -14.58 -1.68 -5.30
CA ASN A 89 -14.38 -1.83 -6.75
C ASN A 89 -12.91 -2.06 -7.17
N ILE A 90 -12.14 -2.80 -6.36
CA ILE A 90 -10.77 -3.21 -6.68
C ILE A 90 -10.80 -4.63 -7.26
N LYS A 91 -10.31 -4.76 -8.50
CA LYS A 91 -10.19 -6.04 -9.20
C LYS A 91 -9.06 -6.90 -8.60
N PRO A 92 -9.06 -8.22 -8.81
CA PRO A 92 -7.90 -9.06 -8.55
C PRO A 92 -6.65 -8.53 -9.26
N TRP A 93 -5.48 -8.76 -8.67
CA TRP A 93 -4.20 -8.20 -9.13
C TRP A 93 -3.95 -8.42 -10.62
N ASP A 94 -4.17 -9.63 -11.15
CA ASP A 94 -3.91 -9.95 -12.55
C ASP A 94 -4.75 -9.12 -13.53
N ALA A 95 -5.98 -8.80 -13.15
CA ALA A 95 -6.86 -7.96 -13.96
C ALA A 95 -6.52 -6.47 -13.79
N LEU A 96 -6.29 -6.03 -12.54
CA LEU A 96 -5.93 -4.64 -12.25
C LEU A 96 -4.56 -4.25 -12.83
N TYR A 97 -3.61 -5.18 -12.83
CA TYR A 97 -2.28 -4.96 -13.40
C TYR A 97 -2.35 -4.70 -14.91
N LYS A 98 -3.29 -5.35 -15.63
CA LYS A 98 -3.56 -5.04 -17.05
C LYS A 98 -4.09 -3.62 -17.20
N ASP A 99 -5.07 -3.22 -16.40
CA ASP A 99 -5.59 -1.85 -16.42
C ASP A 99 -4.50 -0.80 -16.13
N LEU A 100 -3.60 -1.09 -15.19
CA LEU A 100 -2.47 -0.22 -14.84
C LEU A 100 -1.47 -0.14 -15.99
N LYS A 101 -1.13 -1.27 -16.63
CA LYS A 101 -0.26 -1.31 -17.79
C LYS A 101 -0.85 -0.53 -18.97
N ASP A 102 -2.15 -0.69 -19.23
CA ASP A 102 -2.85 0.06 -20.26
C ASP A 102 -2.84 1.57 -19.92
N GLY A 103 -3.09 1.92 -18.66
CA GLY A 103 -2.96 3.28 -18.13
C GLY A 103 -1.58 3.90 -18.38
N ASN A 104 -0.52 3.16 -18.04
CA ASN A 104 0.88 3.58 -18.23
C ASN A 104 1.22 3.79 -19.71
N SER A 105 0.58 3.04 -20.62
CA SER A 105 0.83 3.07 -22.06
C SER A 105 0.20 4.28 -22.78
N LYS A 106 -0.73 5.00 -22.13
CA LYS A 106 -1.43 6.15 -22.74
C LYS A 106 -0.54 7.35 -23.02
N GLY A 107 0.63 7.44 -22.40
CA GLY A 107 1.58 8.53 -22.61
C GLY A 107 3.00 8.12 -22.24
N LYS A 108 3.99 8.74 -22.89
CA LYS A 108 5.40 8.52 -22.54
C LYS A 108 5.66 9.08 -21.16
N TRP A 109 6.56 8.47 -20.39
CA TRP A 109 6.92 8.96 -19.05
C TRP A 109 7.28 10.45 -19.03
N PHE A 110 8.05 10.90 -20.03
CA PHE A 110 8.45 12.31 -20.17
C PHE A 110 7.28 13.29 -20.39
N SER A 111 6.14 12.83 -20.93
CA SER A 111 4.96 13.67 -21.14
C SER A 111 3.99 13.66 -19.95
N ARG A 112 4.28 12.89 -18.89
CA ARG A 112 3.48 12.90 -17.66
C ARG A 112 3.65 14.21 -16.90
N GLU A 113 2.64 14.55 -16.11
CA GLU A 113 2.62 15.75 -15.28
C GLU A 113 3.84 15.78 -14.34
N PRO A 114 4.58 16.90 -14.26
CA PRO A 114 5.86 16.99 -13.56
C PRO A 114 5.71 17.16 -12.03
N TYR A 115 4.60 16.73 -11.45
CA TYR A 115 4.27 16.93 -10.04
C TYR A 115 4.13 15.62 -9.28
N ALA A 116 4.34 15.66 -7.97
CA ALA A 116 3.99 14.56 -7.09
C ALA A 116 2.48 14.47 -6.91
N TYR A 117 1.95 13.26 -6.97
CA TYR A 117 0.51 13.03 -6.88
C TYR A 117 0.15 12.06 -5.77
N TRP A 118 -0.86 12.43 -4.99
CA TRP A 118 -1.55 11.55 -4.06
C TRP A 118 -3.05 11.78 -4.12
N LYS A 119 -3.82 10.70 -4.09
CA LYS A 119 -5.28 10.74 -3.90
C LYS A 119 -5.69 9.64 -2.93
N GLY A 120 -6.40 9.99 -1.86
CA GLY A 120 -6.76 9.01 -0.83
C GLY A 120 -7.63 9.56 0.29
N ASN A 121 -8.17 8.67 1.12
CA ASN A 121 -8.86 9.06 2.35
C ASN A 121 -7.83 9.58 3.37
N ALA A 122 -7.92 10.87 3.71
CA ALA A 122 -7.03 11.51 4.67
C ALA A 122 -7.47 11.31 6.14
N ALA A 123 -8.73 10.96 6.38
CA ALA A 123 -9.29 10.86 7.74
C ALA A 123 -8.77 9.64 8.53
N VAL A 124 -8.15 8.67 7.86
CA VAL A 124 -7.70 7.41 8.48
C VAL A 124 -6.35 7.50 9.20
N ALA A 125 -5.61 8.61 9.04
CA ALA A 125 -4.29 8.75 9.65
C ALA A 125 -3.86 10.21 9.80
N THR A 126 -3.27 10.56 10.93
CA THR A 126 -2.69 11.89 11.18
C THR A 126 -1.63 12.25 10.13
N SER A 127 -0.74 11.32 9.77
CA SER A 127 0.29 11.58 8.75
C SER A 127 -0.30 11.94 7.37
N ARG A 128 -1.48 11.40 7.02
CA ARG A 128 -2.21 11.81 5.80
C ARG A 128 -2.85 13.18 5.93
N GLN A 129 -3.41 13.51 7.09
CA GLN A 129 -3.92 14.86 7.35
C GLN A 129 -2.80 15.91 7.25
N GLU A 130 -1.59 15.56 7.69
CA GLU A 130 -0.41 16.41 7.51
C GLU A 130 0.04 16.51 6.06
N LEU A 131 -0.02 15.42 5.28
CA LEU A 131 0.29 15.45 3.84
C LEU A 131 -0.64 16.42 3.08
N VAL A 132 -1.93 16.48 3.45
CA VAL A 132 -2.89 17.42 2.85
C VAL A 132 -2.46 18.88 3.04
N LYS A 133 -1.72 19.21 4.12
CA LYS A 133 -1.19 20.56 4.36
C LYS A 133 -0.09 20.96 3.37
N CYS A 134 0.43 20.04 2.55
CA CYS A 134 1.33 20.37 1.46
C CYS A 134 0.63 21.07 0.28
N ASN A 135 -0.71 21.16 0.27
CA ASN A 135 -1.40 22.10 -0.60
C ASN A 135 -1.49 23.47 0.11
N VAL A 136 -0.54 24.37 -0.16
CA VAL A 136 -0.40 25.62 0.63
C VAL A 136 -1.24 26.76 0.07
N SER A 137 -0.85 27.31 -1.08
CA SER A 137 -1.51 28.48 -1.67
C SER A 137 -1.21 28.59 -3.17
N SER A 138 -1.79 29.59 -3.83
CA SER A 138 -1.43 29.94 -5.21
C SER A 138 -0.04 30.58 -5.34
N THR A 139 0.56 31.03 -4.25
CA THR A 139 1.87 31.73 -4.23
C THR A 139 3.02 30.83 -3.76
N GLN A 140 2.72 29.68 -3.15
CA GLN A 140 3.71 28.70 -2.70
C GLN A 140 3.29 27.29 -3.14
N ASP A 141 4.13 26.65 -3.96
CA ASP A 141 3.89 25.30 -4.49
C ASP A 141 5.03 24.35 -4.11
N TRP A 142 4.70 23.27 -3.41
CA TRP A 142 5.65 22.17 -3.09
C TRP A 142 5.80 21.18 -4.25
N ASN A 143 5.30 21.50 -5.44
CA ASN A 143 5.21 20.61 -6.59
C ASN A 143 4.42 19.32 -6.28
N ALA A 144 3.43 19.42 -5.40
CA ALA A 144 2.59 18.33 -4.94
C ALA A 144 1.11 18.60 -5.26
N ARG A 145 0.38 17.54 -5.64
CA ARG A 145 -1.04 17.55 -5.98
C ARG A 145 -1.72 16.50 -5.09
N ILE A 146 -2.18 16.95 -3.92
CA ILE A 146 -2.73 16.08 -2.88
C ILE A 146 -4.26 16.20 -2.91
N TYR A 147 -4.97 15.10 -3.15
CA TYR A 147 -6.43 15.10 -3.27
C TYR A 147 -7.08 14.19 -2.22
N THR A 148 -7.83 14.80 -1.30
CA THR A 148 -8.59 14.02 -0.31
C THR A 148 -9.81 13.40 -0.97
N GLN A 149 -10.00 12.10 -0.75
CA GLN A 149 -11.21 11.38 -1.13
C GLN A 149 -12.22 11.38 0.01
N ASP A 150 -13.43 11.84 -0.29
CA ASP A 150 -14.57 11.64 0.59
C ASP A 150 -15.05 10.19 0.46
N TRP A 151 -14.68 9.37 1.45
CA TRP A 151 -14.97 7.95 1.44
C TRP A 151 -16.47 7.64 1.51
N PHE A 152 -17.24 8.48 2.19
CA PHE A 152 -18.69 8.30 2.29
C PHE A 152 -19.36 8.59 0.95
N LYS A 153 -18.96 9.68 0.28
CA LYS A 153 -19.42 9.97 -1.08
C LYS A 153 -19.03 8.85 -2.06
N GLU A 154 -17.76 8.44 -2.08
CA GLU A 154 -17.29 7.36 -2.97
C GLU A 154 -18.05 6.05 -2.76
N SER A 155 -18.38 5.70 -1.51
CA SER A 155 -19.18 4.50 -1.22
C SER A 155 -20.59 4.55 -1.82
N LYS A 156 -21.22 5.73 -1.89
CA LYS A 156 -22.54 5.90 -2.52
C LYS A 156 -22.47 5.85 -4.04
N GLU A 157 -21.35 6.26 -4.61
CA GLU A 157 -21.13 6.30 -6.06
C GLU A 157 -20.50 5.00 -6.61
N GLY A 158 -20.18 4.04 -5.73
CA GLY A 158 -19.55 2.76 -6.11
C GLY A 158 -18.10 2.92 -6.53
N TYR A 159 -17.38 3.91 -5.99
CA TYR A 159 -15.97 4.16 -6.23
C TYR A 159 -15.60 4.39 -7.70
N LYS A 160 -16.55 4.85 -8.52
CA LYS A 160 -16.36 5.07 -9.96
C LYS A 160 -15.26 6.09 -10.28
N THR A 161 -15.02 7.06 -9.39
CA THR A 161 -13.96 8.07 -9.55
C THR A 161 -12.59 7.63 -8.99
N SER A 162 -12.52 6.42 -8.44
CA SER A 162 -11.35 5.86 -7.77
C SER A 162 -10.62 4.79 -8.61
N ASN A 163 -10.90 4.69 -9.90
CA ASN A 163 -10.21 3.78 -10.80
C ASN A 163 -8.69 4.03 -10.75
N LEU A 164 -7.91 3.00 -10.40
CA LEU A 164 -6.46 3.14 -10.23
C LEU A 164 -5.71 3.22 -11.57
N GLY A 165 -6.19 2.52 -12.60
CA GLY A 165 -5.58 2.51 -13.94
C GLY A 165 -5.62 3.87 -14.64
N SER A 166 -6.51 4.79 -14.22
CA SER A 166 -6.55 6.16 -14.74
C SER A 166 -5.69 7.15 -13.94
N GLN A 167 -5.02 6.73 -12.87
CA GLN A 167 -4.29 7.61 -11.95
C GLN A 167 -2.76 7.60 -12.15
N CYS A 168 -2.26 6.94 -13.20
CA CYS A 168 -0.83 6.87 -13.54
C CYS A 168 -0.41 7.99 -14.51
N THR A 169 -0.84 9.23 -14.24
CA THR A 169 -0.68 10.38 -15.14
C THR A 169 0.46 11.33 -14.75
N HIS A 170 1.05 11.13 -13.58
CA HIS A 170 2.09 11.99 -13.01
C HIS A 170 3.44 11.26 -13.00
N ARG A 171 4.55 11.99 -13.08
CA ARG A 171 5.90 11.40 -13.01
C ARG A 171 6.21 10.80 -11.64
N TYR A 172 5.62 11.38 -10.58
CA TYR A 172 5.90 10.99 -9.20
C TYR A 172 4.61 10.63 -8.47
N LYS A 173 4.61 9.49 -7.77
CA LYS A 173 3.45 9.00 -7.00
C LYS A 173 3.83 8.83 -5.55
N ILE A 174 3.07 9.44 -4.65
CA ILE A 174 3.36 9.39 -3.22
C ILE A 174 2.71 8.14 -2.60
N TYR A 175 3.51 7.34 -1.92
CA TYR A 175 3.03 6.33 -0.98
C TYR A 175 3.11 6.87 0.44
N ILE A 176 2.02 6.70 1.19
CA ILE A 176 1.92 7.03 2.61
C ILE A 176 0.95 6.08 3.29
N GLU A 177 1.32 5.66 4.49
CA GLU A 177 0.54 4.74 5.31
C GLU A 177 -0.83 5.32 5.68
N GLY A 178 -1.77 4.41 5.98
CA GLY A 178 -3.10 4.77 6.45
C GLY A 178 -3.21 4.46 7.94
N SER A 179 -4.31 3.80 8.31
CA SER A 179 -4.53 3.28 9.66
C SER A 179 -3.36 2.41 10.14
N ALA A 180 -2.86 1.57 9.23
CA ALA A 180 -1.61 0.82 9.33
C ALA A 180 -0.89 0.83 7.96
N TRP A 181 -0.31 -0.29 7.51
CA TRP A 181 0.17 -0.42 6.14
C TRP A 181 -0.96 -0.08 5.13
N SER A 182 -0.60 0.54 4.00
CA SER A 182 -1.58 0.81 2.94
C SER A 182 -1.42 -0.15 1.78
N ILE A 183 -2.51 -0.83 1.40
CA ILE A 183 -2.56 -1.70 0.21
C ILE A 183 -2.24 -0.98 -1.10
N SER A 184 -2.23 0.36 -1.10
CA SER A 184 -1.96 1.19 -2.27
C SER A 184 -0.53 1.08 -2.80
N GLN A 185 0.42 0.58 -1.99
CA GLN A 185 1.84 0.52 -2.34
C GLN A 185 2.09 -0.19 -3.67
N LYS A 186 1.54 -1.41 -3.82
CA LYS A 186 1.71 -2.20 -5.04
C LYS A 186 1.12 -1.53 -6.28
N TYR A 187 0.01 -0.80 -6.13
CA TYR A 187 -0.62 -0.09 -7.25
C TYR A 187 0.19 1.16 -7.64
N ILE A 188 0.76 1.85 -6.65
CA ILE A 188 1.63 3.01 -6.85
C ILE A 188 2.91 2.58 -7.58
N LEU A 189 3.55 1.50 -7.12
CA LEU A 189 4.74 0.93 -7.77
C LEU A 189 4.44 0.50 -9.21
N ALA A 190 3.25 -0.07 -9.47
CA ALA A 190 2.83 -0.49 -10.80
C ALA A 190 2.43 0.66 -11.74
N CYS A 191 2.35 1.91 -11.29
CA CYS A 191 2.06 3.07 -12.15
C CYS A 191 3.26 3.54 -12.99
N ASP A 192 4.40 2.84 -12.99
CA ASP A 192 5.59 3.22 -13.78
C ASP A 192 6.00 4.69 -13.54
N SER A 193 5.77 5.16 -12.32
CA SER A 193 6.04 6.52 -11.87
C SER A 193 7.07 6.38 -10.75
N MET A 194 8.00 7.33 -10.63
CA MET A 194 8.97 7.29 -9.54
C MET A 194 8.21 7.40 -8.22
N THR A 195 8.26 6.34 -7.42
CA THR A 195 7.48 6.24 -6.19
C THR A 195 8.17 7.05 -5.10
N LEU A 196 7.49 8.05 -4.55
CA LEU A 196 7.92 8.81 -3.38
C LEU A 196 7.37 8.12 -2.14
N LEU A 197 8.21 7.38 -1.44
CA LEU A 197 7.81 6.54 -0.31
C LEU A 197 8.03 7.29 1.00
N VAL A 198 6.96 7.80 1.61
CA VAL A 198 7.01 8.38 2.95
C VAL A 198 7.41 7.27 3.92
N THR A 199 8.42 7.56 4.75
CA THR A 199 9.08 6.60 5.65
C THR A 199 8.05 5.74 6.37
N PRO A 200 7.94 4.44 6.03
CA PRO A 200 6.90 3.56 6.55
C PRO A 200 7.25 3.07 7.96
N LYS A 201 6.23 2.83 8.77
CA LYS A 201 6.35 2.17 10.07
C LYS A 201 6.09 0.68 9.96
N TYR A 202 5.22 0.30 9.03
CA TYR A 202 4.79 -1.07 8.79
C TYR A 202 5.47 -1.63 7.55
N TYR A 203 5.63 -2.94 7.53
CA TYR A 203 6.04 -3.70 6.36
C TYR A 203 5.02 -4.80 6.06
N ASP A 204 4.77 -5.02 4.77
CA ASP A 204 4.10 -6.20 4.24
C ASP A 204 5.13 -7.24 3.71
N PHE A 205 4.65 -8.30 3.05
CA PHE A 205 5.49 -9.44 2.66
C PHE A 205 6.54 -9.12 1.59
N PHE A 206 6.43 -8.01 0.84
CA PHE A 206 7.40 -7.65 -0.21
C PHE A 206 8.13 -6.34 0.05
N SER A 207 7.56 -5.44 0.85
CA SER A 207 8.09 -4.09 1.10
C SER A 207 9.52 -4.08 1.66
N ARG A 208 9.91 -5.07 2.47
CA ARG A 208 11.30 -5.21 2.98
C ARG A 208 12.34 -5.47 1.89
N SER A 209 11.92 -5.95 0.72
CA SER A 209 12.80 -6.17 -0.43
C SER A 209 12.96 -4.92 -1.30
N LEU A 210 12.24 -3.83 -1.00
CA LEU A 210 12.35 -2.58 -1.73
C LEU A 210 13.61 -1.82 -1.29
N MET A 211 14.38 -1.33 -2.25
CA MET A 211 15.64 -0.63 -2.01
C MET A 211 15.48 0.85 -2.38
N PRO A 212 15.89 1.77 -1.48
CA PRO A 212 15.85 3.20 -1.78
C PRO A 212 16.76 3.51 -2.97
N LEU A 213 16.32 4.45 -3.82
CA LEU A 213 16.97 4.89 -5.06
C LEU A 213 17.10 3.81 -6.16
N GLN A 214 16.59 2.60 -5.93
CA GLN A 214 16.44 1.57 -6.96
C GLN A 214 14.97 1.28 -7.28
N HIS A 215 14.11 1.25 -6.26
CA HIS A 215 12.68 0.95 -6.44
C HIS A 215 11.77 2.12 -6.01
N TYR A 216 12.30 3.08 -5.26
CA TYR A 216 11.57 4.24 -4.77
C TYR A 216 12.52 5.36 -4.31
N TRP A 217 12.00 6.57 -4.21
CA TRP A 217 12.66 7.70 -3.57
C TRP A 217 12.19 7.87 -2.12
N PRO A 218 13.07 7.83 -1.11
CA PRO A 218 12.68 7.98 0.29
C PRO A 218 12.21 9.40 0.60
N VAL A 219 11.09 9.52 1.31
CA VAL A 219 10.55 10.79 1.81
C VAL A 219 10.47 10.77 3.33
N ARG A 220 10.96 11.84 3.95
CA ARG A 220 10.91 12.00 5.41
C ARG A 220 9.49 12.25 5.89
N ASP A 221 9.02 11.52 6.91
CA ASP A 221 7.70 11.76 7.49
C ASP A 221 7.64 13.08 8.27
N ASP A 222 8.69 13.44 9.01
CA ASP A 222 8.77 14.65 9.85
C ASP A 222 8.84 15.98 9.06
N ASN A 223 9.30 15.94 7.81
CA ASN A 223 9.39 17.10 6.92
C ASN A 223 8.93 16.76 5.48
N LYS A 224 7.78 16.10 5.39
CA LYS A 224 7.28 15.49 4.14
C LYS A 224 7.12 16.47 2.97
N CYS A 225 6.59 17.69 3.18
CA CYS A 225 6.35 18.62 2.06
C CYS A 225 7.65 19.08 1.38
N ALA A 226 8.64 19.52 2.16
CA ALA A 226 9.93 19.93 1.61
C ALA A 226 10.71 18.74 1.03
N SER A 227 10.63 17.57 1.67
CA SER A 227 11.24 16.34 1.17
C SER A 227 10.63 15.87 -0.17
N ILE A 228 9.32 16.05 -0.37
CA ILE A 228 8.63 15.79 -1.63
C ILE A 228 9.07 16.78 -2.70
N GLN A 229 9.07 18.08 -2.38
CA GLN A 229 9.48 19.12 -3.34
C GLN A 229 10.91 18.87 -3.83
N TYR A 230 11.84 18.59 -2.93
CA TYR A 230 13.22 18.25 -3.28
C TYR A 230 13.30 17.07 -4.25
N ALA A 231 12.55 15.99 -4.00
CA ALA A 231 12.51 14.82 -4.87
C ALA A 231 11.97 15.16 -6.27
N VAL A 232 10.93 15.99 -6.34
CA VAL A 232 10.30 16.41 -7.60
C VAL A 232 11.22 17.33 -8.40
N ASP A 233 11.86 18.31 -7.75
CA ASP A 233 12.79 19.23 -8.38
C ASP A 233 14.01 18.49 -8.93
N TRP A 234 14.57 17.58 -8.13
CA TRP A 234 15.66 16.71 -8.57
C TRP A 234 15.23 15.84 -9.75
N GLY A 235 14.07 15.19 -9.67
CA GLY A 235 13.60 14.28 -10.71
C GLY A 235 13.29 15.00 -12.03
N ASN A 236 12.79 16.23 -11.96
CA ASN A 236 12.50 17.04 -13.14
C ASN A 236 13.79 17.55 -13.80
N SER A 237 14.85 17.74 -13.02
CA SER A 237 16.20 18.08 -13.50
C SER A 237 16.95 16.85 -14.03
N HIS A 238 16.66 15.65 -13.52
CA HIS A 238 17.34 14.39 -13.82
C HIS A 238 16.40 13.32 -14.39
N LYS A 239 15.56 13.70 -15.35
CA LYS A 239 14.45 12.88 -15.88
C LYS A 239 14.82 11.43 -16.22
N GLN A 240 15.96 11.20 -16.85
CA GLN A 240 16.42 9.85 -17.23
C GLN A 240 16.84 8.99 -16.02
N LEU A 241 17.33 9.62 -14.96
CA LEU A 241 17.61 8.92 -13.69
C LEU A 241 16.31 8.66 -12.96
N ALA A 242 15.43 9.66 -12.87
CA ALA A 242 14.13 9.53 -12.23
C ALA A 242 13.24 8.44 -12.86
N GLN A 243 13.25 8.29 -14.19
CA GLN A 243 12.52 7.20 -14.86
C GLN A 243 13.06 5.80 -14.52
N ARG A 244 14.34 5.68 -14.16
CA ARG A 244 14.97 4.39 -13.82
C ARG A 244 14.66 3.93 -12.40
N ILE A 245 14.19 4.84 -11.53
CA ILE A 245 13.80 4.59 -10.14
C ILE A 245 12.30 4.28 -10.10
#